data_AF-A0A2M9Z795-F1
#
_entry.id   AF-A0A2M9Z795-F1
#
_cell.length_a   1.000
_cell.length_b   1.000
_cell.length_c   1.000
_cell.angle_alpha   90.00
_cell.angle_beta   90.00
_cell.angle_gamma   90.00
#
_symmetry.space_group_name_H-M   'P 1'
#
loop_
_entity.id
_entity.type
_entity.pdbx_description
1 polymer ?
#
loop_
_entity_poly.entity_id
_entity_poly.type
_entity_poly.pdbx_seq_one_letter_code
_entity_poly.pdbx_strand_id
1 'polypeptide(L)'
;MSLFLINAGMTCSILLFYSGYWFRFRNNRLHRILNGFGILFNLVTAVYLLGLKYMGGGMEQAGLVATVPREYVDIHRAIAALTLLMMLLMGWSGWTGKKEFHRKLHFIFLPLYTLVYLSGLFLFRSGH
;
A
#
# COMPACT_ATOMS: atom_id res chain seq x y z
N MET A 1 18.78 -4.56 -2.13
CA MET A 1 18.41 -3.13 -2.28
C MET A 1 16.91 -2.92 -2.55
N SER A 2 16.29 -3.75 -3.38
CA SER A 2 14.85 -3.61 -3.73
C SER A 2 13.89 -3.73 -2.56
N LEU A 3 14.10 -4.68 -1.63
CA LEU A 3 13.26 -4.84 -0.43
C LEU A 3 13.26 -3.58 0.47
N PHE A 4 14.42 -2.92 0.61
CA PHE A 4 14.51 -1.66 1.35
C PHE A 4 13.67 -0.55 0.70
N LEU A 5 13.75 -0.40 -0.63
CA LEU A 5 12.97 0.61 -1.37
C LEU A 5 11.46 0.34 -1.27
N ILE A 6 11.05 -0.92 -1.35
CA ILE A 6 9.65 -1.34 -1.20
C ILE A 6 9.15 -0.99 0.21
N ASN A 7 9.89 -1.40 1.25
CA ASN A 7 9.50 -1.14 2.63
C ASN A 7 9.51 0.35 2.94
N ALA A 8 10.50 1.12 2.47
CA ALA A 8 10.54 2.56 2.64
C ALA A 8 9.35 3.25 1.96
N GLY A 9 9.00 2.84 0.74
CA GLY A 9 7.83 3.36 0.01
C GLY A 9 6.51 3.07 0.73
N MET A 10 6.30 1.83 1.18
CA MET A 10 5.10 1.46 1.94
C MET A 10 5.03 2.14 3.31
N THR A 11 6.18 2.28 4.00
CA THR A 11 6.27 2.99 5.28
C THR A 11 5.94 4.48 5.11
N CYS A 12 6.50 5.12 4.09
CA CYS A 12 6.19 6.52 3.79
C CYS A 12 4.68 6.67 3.50
N SER A 13 4.12 5.78 2.69
CA SER A 13 2.69 5.76 2.38
C SER A 13 1.81 5.61 3.62
N ILE A 14 2.11 4.65 4.52
CA ILE A 14 1.30 4.43 5.72
C ILE A 14 1.38 5.63 6.68
N LEU A 15 2.57 6.22 6.86
CA LEU A 15 2.76 7.42 7.67
C LEU A 15 1.97 8.61 7.11
N LEU A 16 1.93 8.75 5.78
CA LEU A 16 1.15 9.78 5.11
C LEU A 16 -0.35 9.58 5.28
N PHE A 17 -0.85 8.33 5.21
CA PHE A 17 -2.26 8.03 5.46
C PHE A 17 -2.67 8.31 6.92
N TYR A 18 -1.86 7.91 7.91
CA TYR A 18 -2.14 8.21 9.32
C TYR A 18 -2.05 9.71 9.61
N SER A 19 -1.06 10.40 9.05
CA SER A 19 -0.94 11.86 9.17
C SER A 19 -2.13 12.56 8.51
N GLY A 20 -2.54 12.11 7.32
CA GLY A 20 -3.74 12.59 6.63
C GLY A 20 -4.99 12.40 7.47
N TYR A 21 -5.14 11.24 8.13
CA TYR A 21 -6.25 10.97 9.03
C TYR A 21 -6.28 11.91 10.25
N TRP A 22 -5.12 12.20 10.85
CA TRP A 22 -5.02 13.15 11.95
C TRP A 22 -5.49 14.57 11.55
N PHE A 23 -5.11 15.02 10.36
CA PHE A 23 -5.50 16.34 9.85
C PHE A 23 -6.94 16.42 9.32
N ARG A 24 -7.69 15.31 9.31
CA ARG A 24 -9.08 15.24 8.82
C ARG A 24 -9.98 16.34 9.38
N PHE A 25 -9.90 16.60 10.69
CA PHE A 25 -10.77 17.56 11.38
C PHE A 25 -10.16 18.96 11.52
N ARG A 26 -8.83 19.07 11.36
CA ARG A 26 -8.09 20.32 11.57
C ARG A 26 -7.86 21.09 10.28
N ASN A 27 -7.56 20.39 9.18
CA ASN A 27 -7.31 21.01 7.88
C ASN A 27 -7.56 20.02 6.73
N ASN A 28 -8.72 20.17 6.07
CA ASN A 28 -9.12 19.32 4.95
C ASN A 28 -8.18 19.43 3.74
N ARG A 29 -7.47 20.55 3.57
CA ARG A 29 -6.49 20.73 2.48
C ARG A 29 -5.26 19.86 2.73
N LEU A 30 -4.72 19.85 3.96
CA LEU A 30 -3.60 18.98 4.34
C LEU A 30 -4.01 17.50 4.29
N HIS A 31 -5.22 17.15 4.73
CA HIS A 31 -5.77 15.79 4.59
C HIS A 31 -5.71 15.30 3.14
N ARG A 32 -6.19 16.11 2.18
CA ARG A 32 -6.17 15.76 0.75
C ARG A 32 -4.75 15.63 0.20
N ILE A 33 -3.84 16.53 0.57
CA ILE A 33 -2.45 16.51 0.10
C ILE A 33 -1.73 15.26 0.63
N LEU A 34 -1.80 15.01 1.94
CA LEU A 34 -1.12 13.88 2.57
C LEU A 34 -1.66 12.54 2.05
N ASN A 35 -2.99 12.37 1.99
CA ASN A 35 -3.57 11.16 1.44
C ASN A 35 -3.28 11.01 -0.07
N GLY A 36 -3.23 12.10 -0.83
CA GLY A 36 -2.83 12.09 -2.24
C GLY A 36 -1.40 11.60 -2.42
N PHE A 37 -0.46 12.10 -1.63
CA PHE A 37 0.92 11.60 -1.63
C PHE A 37 0.99 10.15 -1.13
N GLY A 38 0.21 9.77 -0.11
CA GLY A 38 0.14 8.39 0.38
C GLY A 38 -0.30 7.41 -0.70
N ILE A 39 -1.31 7.78 -1.50
CA ILE A 39 -1.76 7.04 -2.69
C ILE A 39 -0.65 6.95 -3.73
N LEU A 40 0.01 8.06 -4.03
CA LEU A 40 1.07 8.11 -5.04
C LEU A 40 2.27 7.23 -4.66
N PHE A 41 2.76 7.31 -3.42
CA PHE A 41 3.83 6.43 -2.94
C PHE A 41 3.43 4.96 -3.02
N ASN A 42 2.22 4.61 -2.59
CA ASN A 42 1.74 3.23 -2.66
C ASN A 42 1.66 2.74 -4.12
N LEU A 43 1.16 3.59 -5.03
CA LEU A 43 1.03 3.24 -6.44
C LEU A 43 2.41 3.05 -7.09
N VAL A 44 3.37 3.94 -6.81
CA VAL A 44 4.75 3.80 -7.30
C VAL A 44 5.37 2.50 -6.79
N THR A 45 5.19 2.18 -5.50
CA THR A 45 5.69 0.92 -4.94
C THR A 45 5.00 -0.30 -5.56
N ALA A 46 3.69 -0.25 -5.79
CA ALA A 46 2.94 -1.32 -6.45
C ALA A 46 3.40 -1.54 -7.90
N VAL A 47 3.59 -0.47 -8.67
CA VAL A 47 4.12 -0.54 -10.04
C VAL A 47 5.54 -1.10 -10.03
N TYR A 48 6.38 -0.68 -9.08
CA TYR A 48 7.73 -1.23 -8.93
C TYR A 48 7.71 -2.73 -8.64
N LEU A 49 6.85 -3.20 -7.72
CA LEU A 49 6.67 -4.63 -7.44
C LEU A 49 6.18 -5.42 -8.66
N LEU A 50 5.25 -4.88 -9.43
CA LEU A 50 4.78 -5.50 -10.68
C LEU A 50 5.90 -5.54 -11.73
N GLY A 51 6.68 -4.48 -11.86
CA GLY A 51 7.85 -4.43 -12.73
C GLY A 51 8.88 -5.50 -12.37
N LEU A 52 9.20 -5.66 -11.09
CA LEU A 52 10.10 -6.74 -10.64
C LEU A 52 9.55 -8.13 -10.97
N LYS A 53 8.23 -8.34 -10.83
CA LYS A 53 7.59 -9.63 -11.10
C LYS A 53 7.57 -9.98 -12.59
N TYR A 54 7.18 -9.05 -13.46
CA TYR A 54 6.91 -9.33 -14.87
C TYR A 54 8.07 -8.96 -15.82
N MET A 55 8.89 -7.97 -15.48
CA MET A 55 9.99 -7.49 -16.32
C MET A 55 11.37 -7.83 -15.74
N GLY A 56 11.49 -7.97 -14.43
CA GLY A 56 12.76 -8.23 -13.73
C GLY A 56 13.18 -9.70 -13.63
N GLY A 57 12.65 -10.60 -14.48
CA GLY A 57 12.98 -12.03 -14.47
C GLY A 57 12.43 -12.83 -13.27
N GLY A 58 11.66 -12.18 -12.38
CA GLY A 58 10.99 -12.80 -11.24
C GLY A 58 11.47 -12.26 -9.90
N MET A 59 10.62 -12.32 -8.87
CA MET A 59 10.94 -11.75 -7.55
C MET A 59 12.15 -12.42 -6.87
N GLU A 60 12.42 -13.68 -7.19
CA GLU A 60 13.61 -14.41 -6.69
C GLU A 60 14.92 -13.84 -7.25
N GLN A 61 14.94 -13.39 -8.52
CA GLN A 61 16.12 -12.71 -9.11
C GLN A 61 16.34 -11.31 -8.53
N ALA A 62 15.29 -10.67 -8.03
CA ALA A 62 15.37 -9.38 -7.34
C ALA A 62 15.81 -9.49 -5.86
N GLY A 63 16.17 -10.70 -5.40
CA GLY A 63 16.57 -10.98 -4.02
C GLY A 63 15.41 -10.93 -3.02
N LEU A 64 14.16 -11.07 -3.48
CA LEU A 64 12.97 -11.18 -2.63
C LEU A 64 12.65 -12.66 -2.42
N VAL A 65 13.12 -13.21 -1.31
CA VAL A 65 12.87 -14.62 -0.96
C VAL A 65 11.67 -14.67 -0.03
N ALA A 66 10.67 -15.48 -0.39
CA ALA A 66 9.55 -15.75 0.49
C ALA A 66 10.00 -16.63 1.66
N THR A 67 9.70 -16.20 2.89
CA THR A 67 10.05 -16.95 4.11
C THR A 67 8.99 -18.00 4.47
N VAL A 68 7.84 -17.95 3.81
CA VAL A 68 6.65 -18.79 4.09
C VAL A 68 6.20 -19.56 2.85
N PRO A 69 5.33 -20.58 2.99
CA PRO A 69 4.77 -21.31 1.86
C PRO A 69 4.06 -20.39 0.86
N ARG A 70 4.08 -20.78 -0.42
CA ARG A 70 3.51 -20.00 -1.54
C ARG A 70 2.04 -19.64 -1.34
N GLU A 71 1.26 -20.51 -0.72
CA GLU A 71 -0.16 -20.28 -0.41
C GLU A 71 -0.38 -19.00 0.40
N TYR A 72 0.41 -18.79 1.45
CA TYR A 72 0.32 -17.59 2.29
C TYR A 72 0.75 -16.34 1.53
N VAL A 73 1.75 -16.46 0.64
CA VAL A 73 2.19 -15.37 -0.22
C VAL A 73 1.09 -14.97 -1.21
N ASP A 74 0.41 -15.94 -1.81
CA ASP A 74 -0.66 -15.68 -2.77
C ASP A 74 -1.91 -15.10 -2.12
N ILE A 75 -2.27 -15.56 -0.92
CA ILE A 75 -3.33 -14.94 -0.10
C ILE A 75 -2.97 -13.49 0.21
N HIS A 76 -1.75 -13.22 0.67
CA HIS A 76 -1.30 -11.87 0.94
C HIS A 76 -1.37 -10.98 -0.31
N ARG A 77 -0.93 -11.48 -1.47
CA ARG A 77 -1.02 -10.75 -2.75
C ARG A 77 -2.46 -10.46 -3.15
N ALA A 78 -3.37 -11.41 -2.95
CA ALA A 78 -4.79 -11.22 -3.24
C ALA A 78 -5.40 -10.11 -2.36
N ILE A 79 -5.08 -10.11 -1.06
CA ILE A 79 -5.51 -9.08 -0.12
C ILE A 79 -4.86 -7.72 -0.47
N ALA A 80 -3.58 -7.71 -0.84
CA ALA A 80 -2.88 -6.50 -1.25
C ALA A 80 -3.50 -5.89 -2.53
N ALA A 81 -3.86 -6.72 -3.51
CA ALA A 81 -4.54 -6.28 -4.73
C ALA A 81 -5.94 -5.72 -4.42
N LEU A 82 -6.70 -6.36 -3.54
CA LEU A 82 -7.98 -5.84 -3.06
C LEU A 82 -7.80 -4.49 -2.36
N THR A 83 -6.80 -4.38 -1.50
CA THR A 83 -6.48 -3.14 -0.77
C THR A 83 -6.08 -2.02 -1.71
N LEU A 84 -5.33 -2.32 -2.77
CA LEU A 84 -5.00 -1.39 -3.85
C LEU A 84 -6.27 -0.88 -4.55
N LEU A 85 -7.21 -1.76 -4.89
CA LEU A 85 -8.49 -1.36 -5.48
C LEU A 85 -9.29 -0.45 -4.54
N MET A 86 -9.32 -0.77 -3.24
CA MET A 86 -9.97 0.08 -2.23
C MET A 86 -9.29 1.46 -2.12
N MET A 87 -7.97 1.53 -2.21
CA MET A 87 -7.24 2.79 -2.25
C MET A 87 -7.64 3.64 -3.46
N LEU A 88 -7.72 3.03 -4.64
CA LEU A 88 -8.12 3.73 -5.87
C LEU A 88 -9.56 4.25 -5.79
N LEU A 89 -10.47 3.42 -5.29
CA LEU A 89 -11.86 3.81 -5.01
C LEU A 89 -11.94 4.94 -3.97
N MET A 90 -11.01 4.96 -3.00
CA MET A 90 -10.92 6.04 -2.02
C MET A 90 -10.44 7.35 -2.65
N GLY A 91 -9.40 7.29 -3.48
CA GLY A 91 -8.93 8.44 -4.26
C GLY A 91 -10.03 9.00 -5.15
N TRP A 92 -10.74 8.12 -5.87
CA TRP A 92 -11.86 8.50 -6.74
C TRP A 92 -13.05 9.08 -5.97
N SER A 93 -13.46 8.46 -4.86
CA SER A 93 -14.55 8.97 -4.01
C SER A 93 -14.21 10.29 -3.32
N GLY A 94 -12.94 10.50 -2.98
CA GLY A 94 -12.41 11.77 -2.49
C GLY A 94 -12.43 12.86 -3.55
N TRP A 95 -12.15 12.51 -4.81
CA TRP A 95 -12.20 13.44 -5.94
C TRP A 95 -13.63 13.82 -6.33
N THR A 96 -14.54 12.84 -6.39
CA THR A 96 -15.96 13.02 -6.75
C THR A 96 -16.81 13.59 -5.62
N GLY A 97 -16.24 13.83 -4.43
CA GLY A 97 -16.94 14.46 -3.31
C GLY A 97 -17.97 13.54 -2.62
N LYS A 98 -17.93 12.22 -2.83
CA LYS A 98 -18.83 11.25 -2.19
C LYS A 98 -18.42 10.96 -0.74
N LYS A 99 -18.63 11.93 0.14
CA LYS A 99 -18.14 11.95 1.54
C LYS A 99 -18.53 10.72 2.37
N GLU A 100 -19.78 10.27 2.26
CA GLU A 100 -20.29 9.11 3.02
C GLU A 100 -19.59 7.81 2.64
N PHE A 101 -19.48 7.55 1.33
CA PHE A 101 -18.81 6.37 0.80
C PHE A 101 -17.31 6.42 1.09
N HIS A 102 -16.68 7.59 0.87
CA HIS A 102 -15.27 7.80 1.18
C HIS A 102 -14.97 7.52 2.66
N ARG A 103 -15.80 7.99 3.59
CA ARG A 103 -15.62 7.76 5.03
C ARG A 103 -15.69 6.27 5.40
N LYS A 104 -16.68 5.54 4.87
CA LYS A 104 -16.82 4.10 5.09
C LYS A 104 -15.63 3.34 4.52
N LEU A 105 -15.21 3.69 3.30
CA LEU A 105 -14.10 3.03 2.62
C LEU A 105 -12.76 3.30 3.33
N HIS A 106 -12.52 4.54 3.78
CA HIS A 106 -11.34 4.89 4.55
C HIS A 106 -11.27 4.13 5.89
N PHE A 107 -12.42 3.93 6.54
CA PHE A 107 -12.47 3.17 7.80
C PHE A 107 -12.06 1.71 7.63
N ILE A 108 -12.39 1.09 6.49
CA ILE A 108 -12.01 -0.31 6.21
C ILE A 108 -10.60 -0.39 5.63
N PHE A 109 -10.23 0.55 4.76
CA PHE A 109 -8.94 0.55 4.08
C PHE A 109 -7.77 0.71 5.05
N LEU A 110 -7.83 1.64 6.01
CA LEU A 110 -6.70 1.92 6.89
C LEU A 110 -6.24 0.69 7.71
N PRO A 111 -7.13 -0.03 8.42
CA PRO A 111 -6.72 -1.25 9.12
C PRO A 111 -6.29 -2.35 8.15
N LEU A 112 -6.98 -2.53 7.01
CA LEU A 112 -6.62 -3.54 6.03
C LEU A 112 -5.23 -3.29 5.43
N TYR A 113 -4.92 -2.04 5.07
CA TYR A 113 -3.62 -1.63 4.56
C TYR A 113 -2.53 -1.78 5.62
N THR A 114 -2.84 -1.50 6.89
CA THR A 114 -1.91 -1.75 7.99
C THR A 114 -1.58 -3.24 8.13
N LEU A 115 -2.58 -4.13 8.01
CA LEU A 115 -2.37 -5.58 8.03
C LEU A 115 -1.54 -6.06 6.83
N VAL A 116 -1.80 -5.53 5.63
CA VAL A 116 -1.00 -5.83 4.44
C VAL A 116 0.43 -5.37 4.64
N TYR A 117 0.67 -4.16 5.12
CA TYR A 117 2.00 -3.65 5.40
C TYR A 117 2.75 -4.54 6.41
N LEU A 118 2.12 -4.84 7.55
CA LEU A 118 2.73 -5.68 8.59
C LEU A 118 3.01 -7.09 8.08
N SER A 119 2.04 -7.74 7.44
CA SER A 119 2.25 -9.08 6.88
C SER A 119 3.36 -9.08 5.83
N GLY A 120 3.43 -8.06 4.98
CA GLY A 120 4.50 -7.91 3.98
C GLY A 120 5.90 -7.88 4.59
N LEU A 121 6.08 -7.24 5.76
CA LEU A 121 7.37 -7.20 6.47
C LEU A 121 7.85 -8.59 6.94
N PHE A 122 6.94 -9.49 7.30
CA PHE A 122 7.29 -10.84 7.79
C PHE A 122 7.37 -11.88 6.67
N LEU A 123 6.63 -11.70 5.58
CA LEU A 123 6.53 -12.67 4.49
C LEU A 123 7.76 -12.70 3.58
N PHE A 124 8.46 -11.57 3.45
CA PHE A 124 9.58 -11.42 2.53
C PHE A 124 10.86 -11.07 3.27
N ARG A 125 11.95 -11.78 2.94
CA ARG A 125 13.29 -11.47 3.41
C ARG A 125 14.21 -11.09 2.25
N SER A 126 15.24 -10.32 2.58
CA SER A 126 16.38 -10.11 1.68
C SER A 126 17.09 -11.44 1.49
N GLY A 127 17.02 -12.01 0.29
CA GLY A 127 17.98 -13.02 -0.14
C GLY A 127 19.32 -12.33 -0.34
N HIS A 128 20.33 -12.73 0.44
CA HIS A 128 21.71 -12.45 0.09
C HIS A 128 22.08 -13.22 -1.18
#